data_AF-A0A852CCW1-F1
#
_entry.id   AF-A0A852CCW1-F1
#
_cell.length_a   1.000
_cell.length_b   1.000
_cell.length_c   1.000
_cell.angle_alpha   90.00
_cell.angle_beta   90.00
_cell.angle_gamma   90.00
#
_symmetry.space_group_name_H-M   'P 1'
#
loop_
_entity.id
_entity.type
_entity.pdbx_description
1 polymer ?
#
loop_
_entity_poly.entity_id
_entity_poly.type
_entity_poly.pdbx_seq_one_letter_code
_entity_poly.pdbx_strand_id
1 'polypeptide(L)'
;VCFTLGGLDCSISFVSHVLGKVCIHGRQKEMLSVLVPQLAELSRSDCIWQRMCWRLLECVPERWMEAVLLGFVQAAPGADVLSRLLGNLVVKNKKAQFVLTQKVLLLQYSHKTAVLQNLLGYLSLDPLRRPLLVKVLQELLETWGSSSAVRHSPPEQQQYISKAILICLSHLKESEIESCRQELLTSMMEGVKCHLDSNLPRIRHLGMIVAESISLKINTDGPVLKFQYEEDDEARELKSLLVQTTPCCAVSSLPDEEENEKAAVLPSVSDSDQKSPTAAPVVPAEESDTDLDSDDDLVPYDMSEDKELRTKAPLYLRDCIEVLTGCENVDKWEATVKALESLIRKNPAATREVSVELAKILLHLEEKTCIEGFVELRQRAQVAVLTTDPIPVAQYLTSQFYSLNYSLRQRVDILDVLVLAAQELSYPKSHGKTKHSVVPKPGIQLLPGSDSSKDWRRIVDERIKSKTRRIATGQAQLELPSGPNEFNSVAGHFFFPLIQHFDRPLTTFDLLGEDHFVLGRLVHTLAVLMYLAVNTVAVTAMGKALLEFVWTLRFHTDCYVRQGLLSCISSMLLSVPAERLLEDMTEELLETQSWLGDVVEKDPDGDCRRLALQNLLLMENLKKKLQSVPS
;
A
#
# COMPACT_ATOMS: atom_id res chain seq x y z
N VAL A 1 -11.92 42.53 -35.52
CA VAL A 1 -13.23 42.51 -36.21
C VAL A 1 -13.60 41.05 -36.38
N CYS A 2 -14.54 40.57 -35.56
CA CYS A 2 -15.01 39.19 -35.61
C CYS A 2 -16.30 39.18 -36.42
N PHE A 3 -16.29 38.55 -37.59
CA PHE A 3 -17.50 38.34 -38.36
C PHE A 3 -18.29 37.18 -37.76
N THR A 4 -19.35 37.46 -37.01
CA THR A 4 -20.45 36.51 -36.79
C THR A 4 -21.40 36.60 -37.99
N LEU A 5 -21.97 35.46 -38.42
CA LEU A 5 -23.08 35.43 -39.39
C LEU A 5 -24.22 36.34 -38.88
N GLY A 6 -24.32 37.54 -39.44
CA GLY A 6 -25.30 38.57 -39.01
C GLY A 6 -24.79 40.01 -38.98
N GLY A 7 -23.47 40.26 -39.10
CA GLY A 7 -22.95 41.62 -39.33
C GLY A 7 -22.94 42.58 -38.12
N LEU A 8 -23.05 42.07 -36.89
CA LEU A 8 -22.85 42.85 -35.67
C LEU A 8 -21.46 42.55 -35.07
N ASP A 9 -20.64 43.58 -34.89
CA ASP A 9 -19.31 43.48 -34.30
C ASP A 9 -19.39 43.16 -32.79
N CYS A 10 -19.21 41.89 -32.42
CA CYS A 10 -19.03 41.50 -31.02
C CYS A 10 -17.59 41.74 -30.57
N SER A 11 -17.39 42.57 -29.55
CA SER A 11 -16.07 42.77 -28.95
C SER A 11 -15.62 41.50 -28.22
N ILE A 12 -14.45 40.98 -28.58
CA ILE A 12 -13.84 39.81 -27.91
C ILE A 12 -13.58 40.06 -26.42
N SER A 13 -13.36 41.32 -26.03
CA SER A 13 -13.21 41.70 -24.63
C SER A 13 -14.51 41.49 -23.85
N PHE A 14 -15.67 41.80 -24.44
CA PHE A 14 -16.97 41.57 -23.81
C PHE A 14 -17.21 40.07 -23.62
N VAL A 15 -16.97 39.26 -24.64
CA VAL A 15 -17.11 37.79 -24.57
C VAL A 15 -16.19 37.21 -23.50
N SER A 16 -14.94 37.69 -23.42
CA SER A 16 -13.98 37.29 -22.39
C SER A 16 -14.46 37.61 -20.97
N HIS A 17 -15.08 38.78 -20.77
CA HIS A 17 -15.64 39.16 -19.47
C HIS A 17 -16.86 38.32 -19.09
N VAL A 18 -17.74 38.01 -20.05
CA VAL A 18 -18.87 37.12 -19.84
C VAL A 18 -18.39 35.72 -19.46
N LEU A 19 -17.42 35.18 -20.21
CA LEU A 19 -16.80 33.89 -19.92
C LEU A 19 -16.22 33.84 -18.49
N GLY A 20 -15.41 34.84 -18.13
CA GLY A 20 -14.83 34.92 -16.79
C GLY A 20 -15.87 35.04 -15.68
N LYS A 21 -16.93 35.83 -15.89
CA LYS A 21 -18.05 35.93 -14.94
C LYS A 21 -18.81 34.61 -14.80
N VAL A 22 -19.09 33.91 -15.89
CA VAL A 22 -19.78 32.61 -15.82
C VAL A 22 -18.94 31.59 -15.05
N CYS A 23 -17.63 31.55 -15.29
CA CYS A 23 -16.75 30.62 -14.61
C CYS A 23 -16.67 30.89 -13.10
N ILE A 24 -16.54 32.15 -12.66
CA ILE A 24 -16.46 32.46 -11.22
C ILE A 24 -17.79 32.22 -10.47
N HIS A 25 -18.93 32.23 -11.17
CA HIS A 25 -20.24 31.87 -10.56
C HIS A 25 -20.47 30.34 -10.51
N GLY A 26 -19.43 29.52 -10.74
CA GLY A 26 -19.50 28.07 -10.61
C GLY A 26 -20.11 27.33 -11.80
N ARG A 27 -20.54 28.03 -12.85
CA ARG A 27 -21.14 27.45 -14.07
C ARG A 27 -20.09 27.10 -15.14
N GLN A 28 -18.81 27.02 -14.74
CA GLN A 28 -17.69 26.76 -15.64
C GLN A 28 -17.83 25.43 -16.40
N LYS A 29 -18.24 24.35 -15.72
CA LYS A 29 -18.32 23.02 -16.31
C LYS A 29 -19.39 22.95 -17.42
N GLU A 30 -20.56 23.52 -17.15
CA GLU A 30 -21.66 23.54 -18.12
C GLU A 30 -21.27 24.33 -19.38
N MET A 31 -20.75 25.54 -19.21
CA MET A 31 -20.36 26.40 -20.34
C MET A 31 -19.19 25.79 -21.13
N LEU A 32 -18.12 25.37 -20.46
CA LEU A 32 -16.88 24.93 -21.12
C LEU A 32 -17.00 23.52 -21.70
N SER A 33 -17.92 22.68 -21.19
CA SER A 33 -18.23 21.39 -21.81
C SER A 33 -18.80 21.52 -23.24
N VAL A 34 -19.40 22.67 -23.57
CA VAL A 34 -19.91 22.98 -24.91
C VAL A 34 -18.89 23.81 -25.69
N LEU A 35 -18.34 24.85 -25.05
CA LEU A 35 -17.46 25.80 -25.72
C LEU A 35 -16.12 25.18 -26.14
N VAL A 36 -15.47 24.40 -25.27
CA VAL A 36 -14.11 23.87 -25.54
C VAL A 36 -14.10 22.90 -26.72
N PRO A 37 -15.03 21.93 -26.85
CA PRO A 37 -15.09 21.07 -28.03
C PRO A 37 -15.32 21.83 -29.35
N GLN A 38 -16.19 22.85 -29.33
CA GLN A 38 -16.45 23.68 -30.51
C GLN A 38 -15.20 24.48 -30.93
N LEU A 39 -14.53 25.13 -29.96
CA LEU A 39 -13.28 25.84 -30.24
C LEU A 39 -12.16 24.88 -30.66
N ALA A 40 -12.13 23.66 -30.13
CA ALA A 40 -11.15 22.64 -30.51
C ALA A 40 -11.29 22.21 -31.98
N GLU A 41 -12.52 22.10 -32.48
CA GLU A 41 -12.82 21.77 -33.88
C GLU A 41 -12.49 22.95 -34.79
N LEU A 42 -12.97 24.16 -34.46
CA LEU A 42 -12.71 25.37 -35.25
C LEU A 42 -11.23 25.72 -35.34
N SER A 43 -10.47 25.52 -34.25
CA SER A 43 -9.04 25.79 -34.21
C SER A 43 -8.18 24.73 -34.90
N ARG A 44 -8.74 23.59 -35.33
CA ARG A 44 -7.97 22.51 -35.98
C ARG A 44 -7.45 22.92 -37.36
N SER A 45 -8.28 23.59 -38.16
CA SER A 45 -7.95 23.98 -39.54
C SER A 45 -7.70 25.48 -39.73
N ASP A 46 -8.17 26.33 -38.81
CA ASP A 46 -8.16 27.79 -38.99
C ASP A 46 -7.32 28.51 -37.91
N CYS A 47 -6.27 29.19 -38.37
CA CYS A 47 -5.36 29.95 -37.51
C CYS A 47 -6.01 31.24 -36.96
N ILE A 48 -7.07 31.75 -37.59
CA ILE A 48 -7.85 32.88 -37.09
C ILE A 48 -8.57 32.48 -35.81
N TRP A 49 -9.17 31.29 -35.77
CA TRP A 49 -9.82 30.77 -34.56
C TRP A 49 -8.82 30.54 -33.43
N GLN A 50 -7.60 30.10 -33.73
CA GLN A 50 -6.53 30.04 -32.72
C GLN A 50 -6.21 31.42 -32.14
N ARG A 51 -5.98 32.42 -33.00
CA ARG A 51 -5.73 33.82 -32.57
C ARG A 51 -6.90 34.40 -31.79
N MET A 52 -8.13 34.08 -32.18
CA MET A 52 -9.33 34.49 -31.43
C MET A 52 -9.35 33.85 -30.04
N CYS A 53 -9.05 32.56 -29.90
CA CYS A 53 -8.96 31.91 -28.59
C CYS A 53 -7.89 32.55 -27.70
N TRP A 54 -6.71 32.85 -28.27
CA TRP A 54 -5.63 33.52 -27.52
C TRP A 54 -6.09 34.90 -27.04
N ARG A 55 -6.70 35.71 -27.91
CA ARG A 55 -7.23 37.02 -27.55
C ARG A 55 -8.37 36.95 -26.53
N LEU A 56 -9.26 35.96 -26.66
CA LEU A 56 -10.35 35.72 -25.71
C LEU A 56 -9.78 35.50 -24.30
N LEU A 57 -8.72 34.70 -24.17
CA LEU A 57 -8.13 34.37 -22.88
C LEU A 57 -7.18 35.46 -22.35
N GLU A 58 -6.44 36.13 -23.23
CA GLU A 58 -5.60 37.29 -22.88
C GLU A 58 -6.43 38.44 -22.29
N CYS A 59 -7.69 38.60 -22.72
CA CYS A 59 -8.60 39.64 -22.21
C CYS A 59 -9.31 39.28 -20.90
N VAL A 60 -9.11 38.08 -20.34
CA VAL A 60 -9.78 37.68 -19.09
C VAL A 60 -9.16 38.45 -17.93
N PRO A 61 -9.95 39.16 -17.09
CA PRO A 61 -9.45 39.80 -15.88
C PRO A 61 -8.76 38.82 -14.94
N GLU A 62 -7.63 39.21 -14.34
CA GLU A 62 -6.80 38.33 -13.50
C GLU A 62 -7.57 37.63 -12.37
N ARG A 63 -8.57 38.31 -11.79
CA ARG A 63 -9.46 37.77 -10.75
C ARG A 63 -10.28 36.56 -11.20
N TRP A 64 -10.51 36.38 -12.51
CA TRP A 64 -11.30 35.29 -13.10
C TRP A 64 -10.42 34.26 -13.82
N MET A 65 -9.14 34.59 -14.03
CA MET A 65 -8.18 33.80 -14.79
C MET A 65 -8.11 32.36 -14.32
N GLU A 66 -8.07 32.15 -13.00
CA GLU A 66 -7.96 30.81 -12.42
C GLU A 66 -9.15 29.90 -12.79
N ALA A 67 -10.38 30.38 -12.60
CA ALA A 67 -11.58 29.59 -12.89
C ALA A 67 -11.68 29.27 -14.39
N VAL A 68 -11.34 30.24 -15.25
CA VAL A 68 -11.31 30.01 -16.70
C VAL A 68 -10.26 28.97 -17.07
N LEU A 69 -9.01 29.14 -16.62
CA LEU A 69 -7.93 28.22 -16.95
C LEU A 69 -8.21 26.79 -16.47
N LEU A 70 -8.66 26.63 -15.22
CA LEU A 70 -9.04 25.33 -14.68
C LEU A 70 -10.07 24.63 -15.56
N GLY A 71 -11.10 25.35 -15.99
CA GLY A 71 -12.12 24.80 -16.86
C GLY A 71 -11.59 24.40 -18.24
N PHE A 72 -10.68 25.17 -18.84
CA PHE A 72 -10.06 24.81 -20.13
C PHE A 72 -9.16 23.58 -20.01
N VAL A 73 -8.32 23.50 -18.97
CA VAL A 73 -7.42 22.35 -18.76
C VAL A 73 -8.23 21.07 -18.48
N GLN A 74 -9.34 21.17 -17.75
CA GLN A 74 -10.21 20.03 -17.45
C GLN A 74 -11.08 19.58 -18.65
N ALA A 75 -11.49 20.50 -19.53
CA ALA A 75 -12.38 20.19 -20.65
C ALA A 75 -11.64 19.82 -21.95
N ALA A 76 -10.36 20.19 -22.08
CA ALA A 76 -9.58 19.85 -23.26
C ALA A 76 -9.37 18.32 -23.37
N PRO A 77 -9.53 17.71 -24.55
CA PRO A 77 -9.32 16.27 -24.73
C PRO A 77 -7.83 15.88 -24.85
N GLY A 78 -6.93 16.85 -24.98
CA GLY A 78 -5.50 16.60 -25.16
C GLY A 78 -4.64 17.86 -25.08
N ALA A 79 -3.33 17.68 -24.86
CA ALA A 79 -2.34 18.74 -24.80
C ALA A 79 -2.27 19.60 -26.09
N ASP A 80 -2.42 18.99 -27.27
CA ASP A 80 -2.40 19.70 -28.56
C ASP A 80 -3.57 20.68 -28.70
N VAL A 81 -4.76 20.25 -28.25
CA VAL A 81 -5.94 21.12 -28.24
C VAL A 81 -5.71 22.27 -27.27
N LEU A 82 -5.23 21.97 -26.06
CA LEU A 82 -4.94 22.99 -25.07
C LEU A 82 -3.89 24.00 -25.58
N SER A 83 -2.88 23.52 -26.32
CA SER A 83 -1.85 24.34 -26.98
C SER A 83 -2.45 25.29 -28.02
N ARG A 84 -3.34 24.80 -28.89
CA ARG A 84 -4.03 25.64 -29.88
C ARG A 84 -4.95 26.68 -29.24
N LEU A 85 -5.61 26.34 -28.13
CA LEU A 85 -6.57 27.23 -27.46
C LEU A 85 -5.90 28.28 -26.58
N LEU A 86 -4.92 27.91 -25.76
CA LEU A 86 -4.25 28.83 -24.83
C LEU A 86 -3.07 29.57 -25.46
N GLY A 87 -2.45 29.02 -26.50
CA GLY A 87 -1.22 29.56 -27.08
C GLY A 87 -0.12 29.73 -26.03
N ASN A 88 0.61 30.85 -26.06
CA ASN A 88 1.67 31.17 -25.09
C ASN A 88 1.19 32.05 -23.92
N LEU A 89 -0.09 31.96 -23.54
CA LEU A 89 -0.66 32.73 -22.43
C LEU A 89 0.10 32.54 -21.11
N VAL A 90 0.56 31.32 -20.83
CA VAL A 90 1.34 30.99 -19.62
C VAL A 90 2.65 31.79 -19.50
N VAL A 91 3.22 32.22 -20.63
CA VAL A 91 4.46 33.03 -20.66
C VAL A 91 4.14 34.53 -20.55
N LYS A 92 3.00 34.96 -21.11
CA LYS A 92 2.62 36.38 -21.17
C LYS A 92 1.97 36.90 -19.90
N ASN A 93 1.29 36.05 -19.14
CA ASN A 93 0.50 36.45 -17.98
C ASN A 93 0.97 35.74 -16.70
N LYS A 94 1.48 36.51 -15.73
CA LYS A 94 2.01 35.98 -14.45
C LYS A 94 0.97 35.21 -13.63
N LYS A 95 -0.30 35.62 -13.66
CA LYS A 95 -1.38 34.91 -12.97
C LYS A 95 -1.66 33.56 -13.64
N ALA A 96 -1.68 33.52 -14.97
CA ALA A 96 -1.82 32.27 -15.71
C ALA A 96 -0.64 31.34 -15.46
N GLN A 97 0.59 31.87 -15.45
CA GLN A 97 1.79 31.14 -15.09
C GLN A 97 1.64 30.49 -13.71
N PHE A 98 1.36 31.28 -12.67
CA PHE A 98 1.19 30.76 -11.31
C PHE A 98 0.08 29.71 -11.21
N VAL A 99 -1.07 29.90 -11.85
CA VAL A 99 -2.15 28.92 -11.78
C VAL A 99 -1.71 27.59 -12.41
N LEU A 100 -1.12 27.63 -13.60
CA LEU A 100 -0.77 26.45 -14.38
C LEU A 100 0.50 25.74 -13.92
N THR A 101 1.50 26.45 -13.39
CA THR A 101 2.78 25.86 -12.98
C THR A 101 2.85 25.56 -11.48
N GLN A 102 2.02 26.20 -10.65
CA GLN A 102 2.10 26.09 -9.19
C GLN A 102 0.77 25.62 -8.60
N LYS A 103 -0.31 26.39 -8.79
CA LYS A 103 -1.56 26.13 -8.08
C LYS A 103 -2.20 24.79 -8.44
N VAL A 104 -2.27 24.46 -9.74
CA VAL A 104 -2.86 23.19 -10.22
C VAL A 104 -1.98 21.98 -9.89
N LEU A 105 -0.67 22.16 -9.77
CA LEU A 105 0.29 21.06 -9.61
C LEU A 105 0.63 20.77 -8.13
N LEU A 106 0.75 21.80 -7.30
CA LEU A 106 1.20 21.67 -5.91
C LEU A 106 0.09 21.92 -4.89
N LEU A 107 -0.83 22.85 -5.18
CA LEU A 107 -1.85 23.30 -4.21
C LEU A 107 -3.23 22.64 -4.42
N GLN A 108 -3.50 22.11 -5.62
CA GLN A 108 -4.76 21.45 -5.97
C GLN A 108 -4.47 20.03 -6.47
N TYR A 109 -4.51 19.05 -5.57
CA TYR A 109 -4.17 17.65 -5.88
C TYR A 109 -5.39 16.76 -6.21
N SER A 110 -6.58 17.36 -6.38
CA SER A 110 -7.83 16.62 -6.62
C SER A 110 -8.16 16.41 -8.10
N HIS A 111 -7.22 16.70 -9.01
CA HIS A 111 -7.45 16.59 -10.46
C HIS A 111 -7.13 15.18 -10.98
N LYS A 112 -7.77 14.78 -12.08
CA LYS A 112 -7.50 13.48 -12.73
C LYS A 112 -6.14 13.48 -13.43
N THR A 113 -5.52 12.31 -13.57
CA THR A 113 -4.24 12.13 -14.29
C THR A 113 -4.25 12.73 -15.71
N ALA A 114 -5.38 12.63 -16.42
CA ALA A 114 -5.54 13.23 -17.75
C ALA A 114 -5.38 14.78 -17.76
N VAL A 115 -5.77 15.45 -16.67
CA VAL A 115 -5.61 16.91 -16.52
C VAL A 115 -4.12 17.26 -16.40
N LEU A 116 -3.36 16.47 -15.64
CA LEU A 116 -1.91 16.60 -15.54
C LEU A 116 -1.22 16.37 -16.90
N GLN A 117 -1.60 15.31 -17.62
CA GLN A 117 -1.07 15.01 -18.96
C GLN A 117 -1.34 16.14 -19.95
N ASN A 118 -2.56 16.69 -19.95
CA ASN A 118 -2.91 17.83 -20.79
C ASN A 118 -2.07 19.07 -20.47
N LEU A 119 -1.92 19.38 -19.19
CA LEU A 119 -1.22 20.56 -18.71
C LEU A 119 0.30 20.49 -18.96
N LEU A 120 0.92 19.39 -18.57
CA LEU A 120 2.37 19.19 -18.70
C LEU A 120 2.75 18.97 -20.17
N GLY A 121 1.91 18.27 -20.94
CA GLY A 121 2.05 18.20 -22.40
C GLY A 121 1.88 19.56 -23.06
N TYR A 122 0.95 20.41 -22.58
CA TYR A 122 0.84 21.79 -23.05
C TYR A 122 2.16 22.53 -22.87
N LEU A 123 2.81 22.44 -21.70
CA LEU A 123 4.12 23.08 -21.48
C LEU A 123 5.23 22.52 -22.38
N SER A 124 5.15 21.26 -22.80
CA SER A 124 6.19 20.62 -23.62
C SER A 124 6.12 20.96 -25.12
N LEU A 125 4.96 21.37 -25.65
CA LEU A 125 4.73 21.46 -27.10
C LEU A 125 5.36 22.66 -27.82
N ASP A 126 5.66 23.78 -27.14
CA ASP A 126 6.28 24.98 -27.77
C ASP A 126 7.60 25.34 -27.06
N PRO A 127 8.67 25.66 -27.81
CA PRO A 127 9.98 26.03 -27.25
C PRO A 127 9.95 27.14 -26.19
N LEU A 128 9.04 28.12 -26.30
CA LEU A 128 8.93 29.23 -25.34
C LEU A 128 8.38 28.79 -23.98
N ARG A 129 7.68 27.65 -23.92
CA ARG A 129 7.09 27.08 -22.70
C ARG A 129 7.97 26.02 -22.05
N ARG A 130 8.87 25.37 -22.80
CA ARG A 130 9.73 24.29 -22.30
C ARG A 130 10.59 24.68 -21.08
N PRO A 131 11.15 25.89 -20.96
CA PRO A 131 11.84 26.31 -19.73
C PRO A 131 10.93 26.27 -18.49
N LEU A 132 9.63 26.51 -18.64
CA LEU A 132 8.67 26.37 -17.54
C LEU A 132 8.43 24.91 -17.17
N LEU A 133 8.47 23.98 -18.11
CA LEU A 133 8.35 22.54 -17.82
C LEU A 133 9.52 22.07 -16.93
N VAL A 134 10.76 22.45 -17.28
CA VAL A 134 11.96 22.11 -16.50
C VAL A 134 11.87 22.73 -15.10
N LYS A 135 11.48 24.00 -15.02
CA LYS A 135 11.28 24.69 -13.73
C LYS A 135 10.20 24.00 -12.88
N VAL A 136 9.08 23.61 -13.48
CA VAL A 136 8.01 22.86 -12.80
C VAL A 136 8.53 21.54 -12.27
N LEU A 137 9.33 20.80 -13.03
CA LEU A 137 9.91 19.54 -12.58
C LEU A 137 10.83 19.75 -11.36
N GLN A 138 11.67 20.79 -11.36
CA GLN A 138 12.51 21.14 -10.22
C GLN A 138 11.68 21.47 -8.98
N GLU A 139 10.65 22.31 -9.12
CA GLU A 139 9.76 22.70 -8.00
C GLU A 139 8.95 21.50 -7.45
N LEU A 140 8.52 20.59 -8.34
CA LEU A 140 7.88 19.34 -7.95
C LEU A 140 8.84 18.43 -7.18
N LEU A 141 10.08 18.27 -7.65
CA LEU A 141 11.09 17.44 -6.99
C LEU A 141 11.54 18.02 -5.65
N GLU A 142 11.63 19.34 -5.53
CA GLU A 142 11.92 20.02 -4.26
C GLU A 142 10.79 19.78 -3.24
N THR A 143 9.54 19.93 -3.66
CA THR A 143 8.38 19.69 -2.77
C THR A 143 8.27 18.21 -2.42
N TRP A 144 8.46 17.32 -3.39
CA TRP A 144 8.46 15.87 -3.20
C TRP A 144 9.60 15.43 -2.27
N GLY A 145 10.79 16.01 -2.43
CA GLY A 145 11.96 15.67 -1.62
C GLY A 145 11.99 16.28 -0.22
N SER A 146 11.06 17.19 0.09
CA SER A 146 11.02 17.85 1.39
C SER A 146 10.52 16.93 2.50
N SER A 147 11.33 16.72 3.54
CA SER A 147 10.97 15.92 4.71
C SER A 147 9.65 16.38 5.38
N SER A 148 9.42 17.70 5.44
CA SER A 148 8.18 18.23 6.02
C SER A 148 6.97 17.95 5.14
N ALA A 149 7.11 18.05 3.81
CA ALA A 149 6.04 17.72 2.88
C ALA A 149 5.68 16.24 2.95
N VAL A 150 6.67 15.34 3.00
CA VAL A 150 6.45 13.89 3.11
C VAL A 150 5.73 13.53 4.42
N ARG A 151 6.08 14.20 5.54
CA ARG A 151 5.48 13.93 6.86
C ARG A 151 4.08 14.50 7.04
N HIS A 152 3.82 15.68 6.48
CA HIS A 152 2.59 16.44 6.79
C HIS A 152 1.60 16.55 5.63
N SER A 153 1.93 16.07 4.43
CA SER A 153 0.98 16.06 3.32
C SER A 153 0.20 14.76 3.28
N PRO A 154 -1.07 14.78 2.84
CA PRO A 154 -1.84 13.56 2.61
C PRO A 154 -1.14 12.63 1.60
N PRO A 155 -1.26 11.29 1.74
CA PRO A 155 -0.72 10.34 0.76
C PRO A 155 -1.24 10.58 -0.66
N GLU A 156 -2.47 11.07 -0.81
CA GLU A 156 -3.06 11.42 -2.11
C GLU A 156 -2.31 12.57 -2.79
N GLN A 157 -1.84 13.55 -2.01
CA GLN A 157 -1.06 14.67 -2.54
C GLN A 157 0.33 14.20 -2.96
N GLN A 158 0.97 13.32 -2.18
CA GLN A 158 2.25 12.71 -2.56
C GLN A 158 2.12 11.92 -3.87
N GLN A 159 1.08 11.10 -3.99
CA GLN A 159 0.77 10.38 -5.22
C GLN A 159 0.56 11.35 -6.40
N TYR A 160 -0.18 12.43 -6.20
CA TYR A 160 -0.45 13.44 -7.24
C TYR A 160 0.83 14.11 -7.74
N ILE A 161 1.73 14.50 -6.82
CA ILE A 161 3.04 15.08 -7.16
C ILE A 161 3.90 14.04 -7.89
N SER A 162 3.93 12.79 -7.42
CA SER A 162 4.63 11.70 -8.12
C SER A 162 4.12 11.53 -9.56
N LYS A 163 2.80 11.51 -9.78
CA LYS A 163 2.21 11.46 -11.14
C LYS A 163 2.68 12.63 -12.00
N ALA A 164 2.69 13.85 -11.46
CA ALA A 164 3.15 15.04 -12.17
C ALA A 164 4.64 14.95 -12.54
N ILE A 165 5.50 14.48 -11.63
CA ILE A 165 6.94 14.25 -11.89
C ILE A 165 7.12 13.26 -13.04
N LEU A 166 6.45 12.10 -12.99
CA LEU A 166 6.59 11.06 -14.02
C LEU A 166 6.13 11.57 -15.40
N ILE A 167 5.03 12.32 -15.45
CA ILE A 167 4.56 12.94 -16.69
C ILE A 167 5.56 13.98 -17.20
N CYS A 168 6.11 14.85 -16.34
CA CYS A 168 7.16 15.80 -16.72
C CYS A 168 8.37 15.08 -17.33
N LEU A 169 8.86 14.03 -16.67
CA LEU A 169 9.98 13.20 -17.14
C LEU A 169 9.69 12.55 -18.50
N SER A 170 8.44 12.15 -18.75
CA SER A 170 8.04 11.59 -20.04
C SER A 170 8.22 12.60 -21.18
N HIS A 171 8.10 13.91 -20.93
CA HIS A 171 8.13 14.98 -21.93
C HIS A 171 9.51 15.65 -22.12
N LEU A 172 10.49 15.35 -21.28
CA LEU A 172 11.84 15.90 -21.41
C LEU A 172 12.55 15.37 -22.66
N LYS A 173 13.31 16.25 -23.32
CA LYS A 173 14.23 15.89 -24.40
C LYS A 173 15.61 15.55 -23.84
N GLU A 174 16.38 14.77 -24.58
CA GLU A 174 17.74 14.35 -24.18
C GLU A 174 18.66 15.54 -23.86
N SER A 175 18.59 16.62 -24.65
CA SER A 175 19.36 17.85 -24.39
C SER A 175 19.00 18.53 -23.06
N GLU A 176 17.74 18.44 -22.64
CA GLU A 176 17.28 19.04 -21.38
C GLU A 176 17.67 18.15 -20.20
N ILE A 177 17.56 16.83 -20.36
CA ILE A 177 18.00 15.85 -19.36
C ILE A 177 19.48 16.06 -19.05
N GLU A 178 20.33 16.20 -20.08
CA GLU A 178 21.77 16.43 -19.87
C GLU A 178 22.03 17.78 -19.16
N SER A 179 21.25 18.83 -19.49
CA SER A 179 21.42 20.14 -18.86
C SER A 179 21.06 20.19 -17.37
N CYS A 180 20.11 19.36 -16.90
CA CYS A 180 19.65 19.33 -15.51
C CYS A 180 20.01 18.03 -14.78
N ARG A 181 20.88 17.20 -15.36
CA ARG A 181 21.23 15.85 -14.87
C ARG A 181 21.65 15.84 -13.40
N GLN A 182 22.58 16.71 -13.04
CA GLN A 182 23.13 16.77 -11.68
C GLN A 182 22.06 17.17 -10.66
N GLU A 183 21.24 18.16 -10.98
CA GLU A 183 20.15 18.62 -10.12
C GLU A 183 19.09 17.52 -9.93
N LEU A 184 18.68 16.84 -11.00
CA LEU A 184 17.74 15.73 -10.92
C LEU A 184 18.27 14.60 -10.04
N LEU A 185 19.55 14.25 -10.15
CA LEU A 185 20.18 13.23 -9.30
C LEU A 185 20.21 13.67 -7.84
N THR A 186 20.59 14.92 -7.55
CA THR A 186 20.61 15.44 -6.18
C THR A 186 19.22 15.43 -5.55
N SER A 187 18.22 15.99 -6.23
CA SER A 187 16.84 16.03 -5.73
C SER A 187 16.21 14.64 -5.61
N MET A 188 16.53 13.73 -6.54
CA MET A 188 16.10 12.33 -6.45
C MET A 188 16.68 11.67 -5.20
N MET A 189 17.99 11.76 -4.96
CA MET A 189 18.63 11.09 -3.82
C MET A 189 18.09 11.61 -2.47
N GLU A 190 17.90 12.93 -2.35
CA GLU A 190 17.33 13.55 -1.15
C GLU A 190 15.87 13.12 -0.94
N GLY A 191 15.06 13.13 -2.01
CA GLY A 191 13.66 12.76 -1.89
C GLY A 191 13.41 11.27 -1.68
N VAL A 192 14.21 10.40 -2.27
CA VAL A 192 14.14 8.95 -2.04
C VAL A 192 14.47 8.62 -0.60
N LYS A 193 15.50 9.26 -0.02
CA LYS A 193 15.80 9.13 1.41
C LYS A 193 14.58 9.48 2.26
N CYS A 194 13.98 10.65 2.05
CA CYS A 194 12.80 11.09 2.82
C CYS A 194 11.60 10.14 2.68
N HIS A 195 11.37 9.58 1.50
CA HIS A 195 10.28 8.64 1.26
C HIS A 195 10.53 7.28 1.90
N LEU A 196 11.75 6.74 1.80
CA LEU A 196 12.13 5.46 2.39
C LEU A 196 12.10 5.50 3.93
N ASP A 197 12.41 6.65 4.52
CA ASP A 197 12.31 6.90 5.96
C ASP A 197 10.84 6.96 6.46
N SER A 198 9.84 6.96 5.56
CA SER A 198 8.43 6.97 5.94
C SER A 198 7.96 5.63 6.50
N ASN A 199 7.13 5.66 7.54
CA ASN A 199 6.51 4.47 8.12
C ASN A 199 5.36 3.90 7.28
N LEU A 200 4.81 4.69 6.35
CA LEU A 200 3.75 4.25 5.46
C LEU A 200 4.31 3.49 4.24
N PRO A 201 3.95 2.22 4.02
CA PRO A 201 4.42 1.44 2.86
C PRO A 201 4.12 2.12 1.53
N ARG A 202 2.92 2.70 1.41
CA ARG A 202 2.49 3.43 0.21
C ARG A 202 3.43 4.58 -0.16
N ILE A 203 3.90 5.36 0.83
CA ILE A 203 4.84 6.46 0.60
C ILE A 203 6.22 5.92 0.18
N ARG A 204 6.72 4.87 0.85
CA ARG A 204 7.98 4.22 0.45
C ARG A 204 7.92 3.71 -0.99
N HIS A 205 6.80 3.09 -1.38
CA HIS A 205 6.57 2.59 -2.75
C HIS A 205 6.60 3.72 -3.79
N LEU A 206 5.94 4.85 -3.53
CA LEU A 206 6.03 6.04 -4.39
C LEU A 206 7.47 6.52 -4.54
N GLY A 207 8.20 6.57 -3.42
CA GLY A 207 9.63 6.85 -3.34
C GLY A 207 10.45 6.02 -4.33
N MET A 208 10.32 4.69 -4.21
CA MET A 208 11.01 3.72 -5.04
C MET A 208 10.66 3.88 -6.53
N ILE A 209 9.37 3.96 -6.88
CA ILE A 209 8.93 4.04 -8.29
C ILE A 209 9.47 5.30 -8.96
N VAL A 210 9.38 6.46 -8.30
CA VAL A 210 9.89 7.73 -8.86
C VAL A 210 11.42 7.69 -9.00
N ALA A 211 12.13 7.11 -8.03
CA ALA A 211 13.59 6.93 -8.10
C ALA A 211 14.03 6.08 -9.29
N GLU A 212 13.41 4.92 -9.47
CA GLU A 212 13.68 4.01 -10.58
C GLU A 212 13.41 4.71 -11.90
N SER A 213 12.31 5.45 -11.97
CA SER A 213 11.88 6.19 -13.15
C SER A 213 12.85 7.31 -13.54
N ILE A 214 13.36 8.06 -12.57
CA ILE A 214 14.39 9.08 -12.81
C ILE A 214 15.71 8.42 -13.21
N SER A 215 16.12 7.36 -12.51
CA SER A 215 17.34 6.60 -12.81
C SER A 215 17.32 6.03 -14.24
N LEU A 216 16.19 5.46 -14.67
CA LEU A 216 15.94 4.97 -16.03
C LEU A 216 16.09 6.08 -17.08
N LYS A 217 15.62 7.29 -16.79
CA LYS A 217 15.66 8.42 -17.73
C LYS A 217 17.03 9.07 -17.82
N ILE A 218 17.80 9.09 -16.73
CA ILE A 218 19.12 9.72 -16.68
C ILE A 218 20.24 8.77 -17.15
N ASN A 219 20.14 7.48 -16.85
CA ASN A 219 21.16 6.48 -17.14
C ASN A 219 20.63 5.47 -18.17
N THR A 220 20.70 5.81 -19.45
CA THR A 220 20.31 4.91 -20.56
C THR A 220 21.28 3.73 -20.73
N ASP A 221 22.57 3.94 -20.43
CA ASP A 221 23.64 2.94 -20.65
C ASP A 221 24.31 2.42 -19.36
N GLY A 222 23.80 2.82 -18.18
CA GLY A 222 24.40 2.50 -16.87
C GLY A 222 23.55 1.57 -16.01
N PRO A 223 24.06 1.13 -14.83
CA PRO A 223 23.25 0.38 -13.88
C PRO A 223 22.09 1.25 -13.38
N VAL A 224 20.88 0.81 -13.69
CA VAL A 224 19.63 1.45 -13.26
C VAL A 224 19.31 1.00 -11.84
N LEU A 225 18.90 1.94 -11.00
CA LEU A 225 18.42 1.65 -9.66
C LEU A 225 17.19 0.73 -9.75
N LYS A 226 17.21 -0.39 -9.01
CA LYS A 226 16.10 -1.35 -8.92
C LYS A 226 15.84 -1.71 -7.47
N PHE A 227 14.61 -1.54 -7.04
CA PHE A 227 14.08 -1.95 -5.75
C PHE A 227 13.22 -3.20 -5.91
N GLN A 228 13.03 -3.92 -4.80
CA GLN A 228 12.13 -5.06 -4.72
C GLN A 228 10.86 -4.62 -4.00
N TYR A 229 9.71 -4.70 -4.67
CA TYR A 229 8.39 -4.43 -4.10
C TYR A 229 7.31 -5.20 -4.87
N GLU A 230 6.15 -5.41 -4.26
CA GLU A 230 4.99 -6.03 -4.90
C GLU A 230 4.41 -5.08 -5.95
N GLU A 231 4.26 -5.54 -7.20
CA GLU A 231 3.73 -4.72 -8.29
C GLU A 231 2.19 -4.66 -8.27
N ASP A 232 1.69 -3.70 -7.50
CA ASP A 232 0.26 -3.40 -7.41
C ASP A 232 -0.26 -2.59 -8.63
N ASP A 233 -1.59 -2.49 -8.76
CA ASP A 233 -2.25 -1.71 -9.82
C ASP A 233 -1.83 -0.23 -9.82
N GLU A 234 -1.59 0.36 -8.64
CA GLU A 234 -1.10 1.74 -8.50
C GLU A 234 0.33 1.89 -9.07
N ALA A 235 1.21 0.90 -8.83
CA ALA A 235 2.56 0.90 -9.36
C ALA A 235 2.56 0.78 -10.89
N ARG A 236 1.69 -0.07 -11.43
CA ARG A 236 1.52 -0.23 -12.89
C ARG A 236 0.97 1.04 -13.54
N GLU A 237 0.00 1.71 -12.92
CA GLU A 237 -0.50 3.01 -13.38
C GLU A 237 0.64 4.04 -13.45
N LEU A 238 1.42 4.18 -12.37
CA LEU A 238 2.53 5.14 -12.30
C LEU A 238 3.60 4.88 -13.36
N LYS A 239 4.06 3.62 -13.50
CA LYS A 239 5.05 3.25 -14.52
C LYS A 239 4.56 3.53 -15.94
N SER A 240 3.25 3.35 -16.20
CA SER A 240 2.68 3.64 -17.52
C SER A 240 2.79 5.11 -17.94
N LEU A 241 2.90 6.04 -16.97
CA LEU A 241 3.00 7.48 -17.24
C LEU A 241 4.35 7.89 -17.85
N LEU A 242 5.38 7.06 -17.78
CA LEU A 242 6.66 7.32 -18.44
C LEU A 242 6.63 7.04 -19.94
N VAL A 243 5.68 6.23 -20.41
CA VAL A 243 5.55 5.88 -21.83
C VAL A 243 4.72 6.96 -22.50
N GLN A 244 5.32 7.70 -23.44
CA GLN A 244 4.57 8.67 -24.23
C GLN A 244 3.52 7.92 -25.07
N THR A 245 2.24 8.07 -24.75
CA THR A 245 1.16 7.75 -25.70
C THR A 245 1.26 8.73 -26.86
N THR A 246 1.84 8.29 -27.97
CA THR A 246 1.77 9.01 -29.24
C THR A 246 0.29 9.09 -29.66
N PRO A 247 -0.23 10.27 -30.05
CA PRO A 247 -1.59 10.35 -30.58
C PRO A 247 -1.59 9.80 -32.02
N CYS A 248 -1.84 8.50 -32.17
CA CYS A 248 -2.13 7.95 -33.50
C CYS A 248 -3.55 8.36 -33.90
N CYS A 249 -3.63 9.18 -34.94
CA CYS A 249 -4.84 9.43 -35.72
C CYS A 249 -5.53 8.10 -36.05
N ALA A 250 -6.81 8.02 -35.72
CA ALA A 250 -7.69 6.97 -36.19
C ALA A 250 -7.77 7.00 -37.73
N VAL A 251 -7.30 5.93 -38.38
CA VAL A 251 -7.84 5.49 -39.65
C VAL A 251 -8.17 4.02 -39.52
N SER A 252 -9.46 3.74 -39.53
CA SER A 252 -10.05 2.43 -39.71
C SER A 252 -9.79 1.93 -41.13
N SER A 253 -9.15 0.77 -41.27
CA SER A 253 -9.29 -0.09 -42.43
C SER A 253 -9.12 -1.56 -42.03
N LEU A 254 -10.10 -2.36 -42.45
CA LEU A 254 -10.30 -3.80 -42.23
C LEU A 254 -9.31 -4.66 -43.04
N PRO A 255 -9.28 -6.00 -42.82
CA PRO A 255 -8.10 -6.85 -42.96
C PRO A 255 -7.95 -7.40 -44.38
N ASP A 256 -6.71 -7.63 -44.79
CA ASP A 256 -6.40 -8.59 -45.86
C ASP A 256 -5.17 -9.41 -45.46
N GLU A 257 -5.30 -10.71 -45.71
CA GLU A 257 -4.31 -11.75 -45.50
C GLU A 257 -3.19 -11.71 -46.55
N GLU A 258 -2.19 -12.58 -46.31
CA GLU A 258 -1.15 -13.06 -47.22
C GLU A 258 0.27 -12.45 -47.10
N GLU A 259 1.04 -13.15 -46.26
CA GLU A 259 2.29 -13.87 -46.56
C GLU A 259 3.61 -13.14 -46.89
N ASN A 260 4.64 -13.58 -46.13
CA ASN A 260 6.07 -13.70 -46.44
C ASN A 260 6.91 -12.40 -46.56
N GLU A 261 8.14 -12.29 -46.05
CA GLU A 261 9.11 -13.24 -45.50
C GLU A 261 10.25 -12.42 -44.83
N LYS A 262 10.78 -12.93 -43.69
CA LYS A 262 12.19 -12.91 -43.20
C LYS A 262 12.96 -11.57 -43.15
N ALA A 263 13.71 -11.20 -42.10
CA ALA A 263 14.64 -12.03 -41.34
C ALA A 263 15.01 -11.37 -39.99
N ALA A 264 15.04 -12.18 -38.94
CA ALA A 264 15.84 -11.95 -37.73
C ALA A 264 16.99 -12.98 -37.72
N VAL A 265 18.19 -12.52 -37.37
CA VAL A 265 19.42 -13.30 -37.11
C VAL A 265 19.84 -12.87 -35.69
N LEU A 266 19.59 -13.72 -34.68
CA LEU A 266 20.53 -14.63 -33.96
C LEU A 266 21.52 -13.88 -33.05
N PRO A 267 21.90 -14.41 -31.87
CA PRO A 267 22.62 -15.71 -31.74
C PRO A 267 22.20 -16.55 -30.52
N SER A 268 22.63 -17.78 -30.27
CA SER A 268 23.23 -18.88 -31.03
C SER A 268 23.45 -19.98 -29.99
N VAL A 269 22.92 -21.18 -30.17
CA VAL A 269 23.57 -22.38 -29.63
C VAL A 269 23.36 -23.48 -30.67
N SER A 270 24.45 -23.78 -31.38
CA SER A 270 24.64 -24.86 -32.35
C SER A 270 24.19 -26.19 -31.74
N ASP A 271 23.22 -26.86 -32.38
CA ASP A 271 23.42 -27.95 -33.36
C ASP A 271 24.04 -29.18 -32.71
N SER A 272 23.55 -30.39 -32.94
CA SER A 272 22.83 -30.93 -34.10
C SER A 272 22.32 -32.30 -33.64
N ASP A 273 21.03 -32.61 -33.82
CA ASP A 273 20.48 -33.31 -35.00
C ASP A 273 20.92 -34.78 -35.08
N GLN A 274 20.08 -35.77 -35.41
CA GLN A 274 18.75 -35.74 -36.00
C GLN A 274 18.10 -37.13 -35.89
N LYS A 275 16.75 -37.11 -35.76
CA LYS A 275 15.72 -37.96 -36.40
C LYS A 275 15.79 -39.49 -36.20
N SER A 276 14.84 -40.12 -35.49
CA SER A 276 13.41 -40.42 -35.84
C SER A 276 13.26 -41.43 -37.00
N PRO A 277 12.16 -42.20 -37.19
CA PRO A 277 10.86 -42.16 -36.48
C PRO A 277 10.11 -43.54 -36.29
N THR A 278 8.97 -43.49 -35.59
CA THR A 278 7.75 -44.37 -35.64
C THR A 278 7.81 -45.90 -35.79
N ALA A 279 7.25 -46.62 -34.80
CA ALA A 279 6.04 -47.48 -34.90
C ALA A 279 5.97 -48.49 -33.74
N ALA A 280 4.80 -48.63 -33.08
CA ALA A 280 4.45 -49.86 -32.34
C ALA A 280 4.24 -51.01 -33.36
N PRO A 281 4.36 -52.33 -33.04
CA PRO A 281 3.94 -52.98 -31.78
C PRO A 281 4.77 -54.25 -31.37
N VAL A 282 4.28 -54.95 -30.34
CA VAL A 282 4.47 -56.40 -30.06
C VAL A 282 5.76 -56.86 -29.33
N VAL A 283 5.51 -57.48 -28.16
CA VAL A 283 6.40 -58.34 -27.36
C VAL A 283 6.74 -59.61 -28.16
N PRO A 284 8.00 -60.08 -28.19
CA PRO A 284 8.26 -61.35 -27.50
C PRO A 284 9.67 -61.49 -26.91
N ALA A 285 9.72 -62.32 -25.86
CA ALA A 285 10.73 -63.32 -25.56
C ALA A 285 12.18 -62.89 -25.27
N GLU A 286 12.54 -63.20 -24.02
CA GLU A 286 13.88 -63.49 -23.54
C GLU A 286 14.62 -64.53 -24.41
N GLU A 287 15.94 -64.37 -24.49
CA GLU A 287 17.00 -65.39 -24.33
C GLU A 287 18.28 -64.82 -25.00
N SER A 288 19.29 -64.48 -24.20
CA SER A 288 20.54 -65.26 -24.04
C SER A 288 21.37 -65.28 -25.34
N ASP A 289 22.66 -65.01 -25.41
CA ASP A 289 23.74 -65.01 -24.43
C ASP A 289 25.01 -64.58 -25.22
N THR A 290 26.10 -64.31 -24.50
CA THR A 290 27.50 -64.29 -24.97
C THR A 290 28.08 -63.04 -25.65
N ASP A 291 28.92 -62.38 -24.83
CA ASP A 291 30.37 -62.27 -25.01
C ASP A 291 31.00 -61.16 -25.89
N LEU A 292 31.60 -60.22 -25.15
CA LEU A 292 32.92 -59.59 -25.36
C LEU A 292 33.00 -58.39 -26.33
N ASP A 293 32.95 -57.17 -25.79
CA ASP A 293 34.20 -56.42 -25.56
C ASP A 293 33.98 -55.31 -24.52
N SER A 294 34.94 -55.16 -23.62
CA SER A 294 34.93 -54.20 -22.53
C SER A 294 35.71 -52.96 -22.96
N ASP A 295 35.03 -51.84 -23.25
CA ASP A 295 35.64 -50.51 -23.13
C ASP A 295 34.57 -49.41 -22.94
N ASP A 296 34.40 -49.01 -21.66
CA ASP A 296 34.30 -47.63 -21.18
C ASP A 296 33.14 -46.69 -21.60
N ASP A 297 31.91 -47.20 -21.66
CA ASP A 297 30.73 -46.34 -21.47
C ASP A 297 30.31 -46.36 -20.00
N LEU A 298 30.73 -45.33 -19.24
CA LEU A 298 30.20 -45.05 -17.90
C LEU A 298 28.69 -44.77 -17.99
N VAL A 299 27.87 -45.82 -17.90
CA VAL A 299 26.42 -45.67 -17.72
C VAL A 299 26.22 -44.95 -16.38
N PRO A 300 25.53 -43.78 -16.35
CA PRO A 300 25.18 -43.14 -15.09
C PRO A 300 24.45 -44.17 -14.22
N TYR A 301 24.95 -44.37 -13.01
CA TYR A 301 24.37 -45.32 -12.06
C TYR A 301 22.87 -45.01 -11.89
N ASP A 302 22.01 -46.03 -11.99
CA ASP A 302 20.56 -45.86 -11.81
C ASP A 302 20.27 -45.60 -10.31
N MET A 303 20.18 -44.31 -9.97
CA MET A 303 19.84 -43.81 -8.64
C MET A 303 18.31 -43.87 -8.36
N SER A 304 17.50 -44.53 -9.19
CA SER A 304 16.04 -44.57 -8.99
C SER A 304 15.61 -45.40 -7.76
N GLU A 305 16.47 -46.31 -7.29
CA GLU A 305 16.27 -47.05 -6.02
C GLU A 305 16.89 -46.34 -4.80
N ASP A 306 17.68 -45.28 -5.01
CA ASP A 306 18.21 -44.44 -3.93
C ASP A 306 17.10 -43.55 -3.39
N LYS A 307 16.33 -44.10 -2.44
CA LYS A 307 15.49 -43.30 -1.57
C LYS A 307 16.39 -42.40 -0.74
N GLU A 308 16.37 -41.10 -1.00
CA GLU A 308 16.84 -40.10 -0.04
C GLU A 308 16.34 -40.49 1.35
N LEU A 309 17.27 -40.81 2.25
CA LEU A 309 16.95 -41.17 3.63
C LEU A 309 16.33 -39.94 4.28
N ARG A 310 14.99 -39.85 4.24
CA ARG A 310 14.25 -38.78 4.92
C ARG A 310 14.69 -38.75 6.36
N THR A 311 15.49 -37.74 6.69
CA THR A 311 16.08 -37.55 8.02
C THR A 311 14.93 -37.41 9.00
N LYS A 312 14.81 -38.39 9.91
CA LYS A 312 13.71 -38.41 10.88
C LYS A 312 13.88 -37.24 11.84
N ALA A 313 12.85 -36.42 11.94
CA ALA A 313 12.80 -35.34 12.92
C ALA A 313 12.86 -35.92 14.36
N PRO A 314 13.45 -35.19 15.33
CA PRO A 314 13.50 -35.64 16.71
C PRO A 314 12.10 -35.80 17.31
N LEU A 315 11.95 -36.76 18.22
CA LEU A 315 10.67 -37.06 18.90
C LEU A 315 10.50 -36.31 20.23
N TYR A 316 11.60 -35.84 20.82
CA TYR A 316 11.60 -35.13 22.10
C TYR A 316 11.99 -33.66 21.93
N LEU A 317 11.37 -32.78 22.73
CA LEU A 317 11.63 -31.34 22.67
C LEU A 317 13.06 -30.98 23.10
N ARG A 318 13.68 -31.75 24.01
CA ARG A 318 15.09 -31.54 24.41
C ARG A 318 16.04 -31.83 23.24
N ASP A 319 15.80 -32.91 22.51
CA ASP A 319 16.56 -33.22 21.30
C ASP A 319 16.40 -32.11 20.24
N CYS A 320 15.21 -31.52 20.12
CA CYS A 320 15.02 -30.36 19.23
C CYS A 320 15.87 -29.16 19.68
N ILE A 321 15.93 -28.86 20.98
CA ILE A 321 16.76 -27.77 21.53
C ILE A 321 18.24 -28.00 21.20
N GLU A 322 18.74 -29.21 21.44
CA GLU A 322 20.13 -29.58 21.12
C GLU A 322 20.41 -29.44 19.61
N VAL A 323 19.47 -29.87 18.76
CA VAL A 323 19.63 -29.79 17.31
C VAL A 323 19.65 -28.32 16.84
N LEU A 324 18.75 -27.49 17.36
CA LEU A 324 18.63 -26.09 16.95
C LEU A 324 19.84 -25.24 17.40
N THR A 325 20.46 -25.59 18.52
CA THR A 325 21.59 -24.84 19.09
C THR A 325 22.95 -25.32 18.61
N GLY A 326 23.14 -26.63 18.37
CA GLY A 326 24.47 -27.22 18.16
C GLY A 326 24.64 -28.17 16.97
N CYS A 327 23.61 -28.41 16.16
CA CYS A 327 23.75 -29.36 15.03
C CYS A 327 24.37 -28.72 13.78
N GLU A 328 25.39 -29.37 13.23
CA GLU A 328 25.98 -29.09 11.93
C GLU A 328 25.24 -29.80 10.78
N ASN A 329 24.47 -30.87 11.09
CA ASN A 329 23.70 -31.60 10.09
C ASN A 329 22.47 -30.80 9.63
N VAL A 330 22.57 -30.19 8.46
CA VAL A 330 21.54 -29.36 7.81
C VAL A 330 20.20 -30.08 7.71
N ASP A 331 20.16 -31.30 7.18
CA ASP A 331 18.89 -32.00 6.91
C ASP A 331 18.13 -32.31 8.22
N LYS A 332 18.87 -32.60 9.29
CA LYS A 332 18.30 -32.84 10.62
C LYS A 332 17.77 -31.55 11.23
N TRP A 333 18.47 -30.43 11.04
CA TRP A 333 18.02 -29.12 11.48
C TRP A 333 16.74 -28.69 10.75
N GLU A 334 16.69 -28.83 9.42
CA GLU A 334 15.51 -28.53 8.61
C GLU A 334 14.30 -29.39 9.00
N ALA A 335 14.49 -30.71 9.13
CA ALA A 335 13.44 -31.62 9.59
C ALA A 335 12.92 -31.24 10.98
N THR A 336 13.79 -30.72 11.86
CA THR A 336 13.43 -30.25 13.21
C THR A 336 12.56 -29.00 13.14
N VAL A 337 12.96 -27.97 12.38
CA VAL A 337 12.19 -26.73 12.25
C VAL A 337 10.79 -27.00 11.70
N LYS A 338 10.68 -27.86 10.67
CA LYS A 338 9.39 -28.26 10.07
C LYS A 338 8.48 -29.04 11.03
N ALA A 339 9.05 -29.87 11.91
CA ALA A 339 8.29 -30.70 12.84
C ALA A 339 7.92 -29.99 14.16
N LEU A 340 8.65 -28.93 14.53
CA LEU A 340 8.66 -28.34 15.86
C LEU A 340 7.28 -27.89 16.35
N GLU A 341 6.53 -27.13 15.54
CA GLU A 341 5.18 -26.68 15.90
C GLU A 341 4.26 -27.86 16.26
N SER A 342 4.29 -28.91 15.44
CA SER A 342 3.44 -30.08 15.64
C SER A 342 3.82 -30.84 16.92
N LEU A 343 5.10 -30.84 17.27
CA LEU A 343 5.62 -31.52 18.45
C LEU A 343 5.24 -30.77 19.74
N ILE A 344 5.37 -29.44 19.72
CA ILE A 344 4.95 -28.55 20.82
C ILE A 344 3.48 -28.77 21.16
N ARG A 345 2.61 -28.74 20.13
CA ARG A 345 1.16 -28.87 20.29
C ARG A 345 0.73 -30.27 20.77
N LYS A 346 1.48 -31.32 20.43
CA LYS A 346 1.20 -32.70 20.87
C LYS A 346 1.59 -32.96 22.31
N ASN A 347 2.62 -32.29 22.82
CA ASN A 347 3.22 -32.57 24.13
C ASN A 347 3.21 -31.34 25.06
N PRO A 348 2.03 -30.82 25.46
CA PRO A 348 1.94 -29.56 26.19
C PRO A 348 2.61 -29.59 27.58
N ALA A 349 2.59 -30.73 28.27
CA ALA A 349 3.24 -30.87 29.58
C ALA A 349 4.77 -30.76 29.46
N ALA A 350 5.37 -31.45 28.49
CA ALA A 350 6.81 -31.38 28.25
C ALA A 350 7.23 -29.98 27.74
N THR A 351 6.39 -29.33 26.93
CA THR A 351 6.64 -27.96 26.48
C THR A 351 6.74 -26.98 27.64
N ARG A 352 5.88 -27.09 28.66
CA ARG A 352 5.90 -26.18 29.84
C ARG A 352 7.21 -26.25 30.62
N GLU A 353 7.92 -27.37 30.61
CA GLU A 353 9.21 -27.49 31.29
C GLU A 353 10.33 -26.72 30.60
N VAL A 354 10.22 -26.49 29.29
CA VAL A 354 11.27 -25.88 28.45
C VAL A 354 10.77 -24.67 27.65
N SER A 355 9.61 -24.11 28.01
CA SER A 355 8.88 -23.11 27.23
C SER A 355 9.70 -21.83 27.02
N VAL A 356 10.28 -21.30 28.10
CA VAL A 356 11.11 -20.07 28.07
C VAL A 356 12.41 -20.29 27.29
N GLU A 357 13.05 -21.45 27.46
CA GLU A 357 14.27 -21.80 26.73
C GLU A 357 14.00 -21.91 25.22
N LEU A 358 12.91 -22.58 24.85
CA LEU A 358 12.52 -22.72 23.46
C LEU A 358 12.12 -21.38 22.84
N ALA A 359 11.43 -20.52 23.58
CA ALA A 359 11.11 -19.16 23.14
C ALA A 359 12.38 -18.31 22.92
N LYS A 360 13.38 -18.43 23.80
CA LYS A 360 14.68 -17.79 23.64
C LYS A 360 15.40 -18.27 22.40
N ILE A 361 15.45 -19.58 22.15
CA ILE A 361 16.09 -20.16 20.95
C ILE A 361 15.39 -19.66 19.69
N LEU A 362 14.06 -19.74 19.65
CA LEU A 362 13.28 -19.33 18.47
C LEU A 362 13.42 -17.84 18.14
N LEU A 363 13.52 -16.97 19.16
CA LEU A 363 13.71 -15.53 18.96
C LEU A 363 15.07 -15.19 18.33
N HIS A 364 16.10 -16.01 18.56
CA HIS A 364 17.46 -15.84 18.03
C HIS A 364 17.76 -16.80 16.88
N LEU A 365 16.77 -17.58 16.43
CA LEU A 365 17.00 -18.56 15.39
C LEU A 365 17.15 -17.87 14.04
N GLU A 366 18.35 -17.96 13.49
CA GLU A 366 18.70 -17.49 12.17
C GLU A 366 18.61 -18.63 11.14
N GLU A 367 18.34 -18.26 9.90
CA GLU A 367 18.22 -19.19 8.79
C GLU A 367 19.61 -19.69 8.39
N LYS A 368 19.90 -20.97 8.64
CA LYS A 368 21.17 -21.61 8.24
C LYS A 368 21.15 -22.05 6.78
N THR A 369 19.97 -22.38 6.25
CA THR A 369 19.75 -22.88 4.89
C THR A 369 18.47 -22.31 4.32
N CYS A 370 18.39 -22.16 3.00
CA CYS A 370 17.24 -21.59 2.30
C CYS A 370 16.03 -22.53 2.39
N ILE A 371 15.28 -22.45 3.49
CA ILE A 371 14.07 -23.23 3.71
C ILE A 371 12.87 -22.38 3.29
N GLU A 372 12.05 -22.92 2.38
CA GLU A 372 10.79 -22.27 2.02
C GLU A 372 9.92 -22.02 3.25
N GLY A 373 9.58 -20.75 3.48
CA GLY A 373 8.72 -20.34 4.59
C GLY A 373 9.37 -20.41 5.98
N PHE A 374 10.70 -20.37 6.09
CA PHE A 374 11.40 -20.42 7.39
C PHE A 374 10.84 -19.44 8.44
N VAL A 375 10.62 -18.18 8.05
CA VAL A 375 10.10 -17.13 8.95
C VAL A 375 8.72 -17.52 9.49
N GLU A 376 7.84 -18.07 8.64
CA GLU A 376 6.51 -18.51 9.03
C GLU A 376 6.57 -19.74 9.96
N LEU A 377 7.42 -20.72 9.66
CA LEU A 377 7.62 -21.90 10.50
C LEU A 377 8.12 -21.52 11.90
N ARG A 378 9.13 -20.63 11.96
CA ARG A 378 9.68 -20.10 13.20
C ARG A 378 8.61 -19.35 14.00
N GLN A 379 7.86 -18.46 13.35
CA GLN A 379 6.79 -17.70 14.00
C GLN A 379 5.68 -18.62 14.54
N ARG A 380 5.22 -19.60 13.74
CA ARG A 380 4.19 -20.56 14.16
C ARG A 380 4.65 -21.43 15.32
N ALA A 381 5.91 -21.86 15.34
CA ALA A 381 6.48 -22.56 16.48
C ALA A 381 6.50 -21.66 17.73
N GLN A 382 6.90 -20.40 17.60
CA GLN A 382 6.95 -19.45 18.71
C GLN A 382 5.55 -19.14 19.27
N VAL A 383 4.54 -19.00 18.40
CA VAL A 383 3.12 -18.88 18.78
C VAL A 383 2.64 -20.16 19.48
N ALA A 384 3.00 -21.35 19.00
CA ALA A 384 2.65 -22.61 19.65
C ALA A 384 3.25 -22.74 21.07
N VAL A 385 4.48 -22.26 21.29
CA VAL A 385 5.08 -22.21 22.63
C VAL A 385 4.31 -21.25 23.53
N LEU A 386 4.07 -20.02 23.06
CA LEU A 386 3.38 -18.99 23.82
C LEU A 386 1.93 -19.35 24.16
N THR A 387 1.21 -20.04 23.27
CA THR A 387 -0.16 -20.51 23.56
C THR A 387 -0.21 -21.68 24.54
N THR A 388 0.87 -22.46 24.64
CA THR A 388 0.96 -23.61 25.57
C THR A 388 1.29 -23.19 27.00
N ASP A 389 2.12 -22.14 27.14
CA ASP A 389 2.57 -21.60 28.43
C ASP A 389 2.59 -20.05 28.43
N PRO A 390 1.41 -19.40 28.44
CA PRO A 390 1.27 -17.98 28.10
C PRO A 390 1.94 -17.02 29.09
N ILE A 391 1.90 -17.31 30.39
CA ILE A 391 2.40 -16.37 31.40
C ILE A 391 3.93 -16.21 31.34
N PRO A 392 4.75 -17.26 31.54
CA PRO A 392 6.20 -17.10 31.58
C PRO A 392 6.78 -16.70 30.22
N VAL A 393 6.19 -17.17 29.11
CA VAL A 393 6.67 -16.83 27.77
C VAL A 393 6.30 -15.38 27.42
N ALA A 394 5.09 -14.90 27.74
CA ALA A 394 4.74 -13.50 27.51
C ALA A 394 5.62 -12.56 28.36
N GLN A 395 5.87 -12.90 29.63
CA GLN A 395 6.77 -12.13 30.50
C GLN A 395 8.19 -12.07 29.93
N TYR A 396 8.70 -13.19 29.42
CA TYR A 396 10.00 -13.23 28.75
C TYR A 396 10.00 -12.32 27.51
N LEU A 397 9.08 -12.51 26.57
CA LEU A 397 9.05 -11.76 25.31
C LEU A 397 8.86 -10.25 25.53
N THR A 398 7.95 -9.85 26.43
CA THR A 398 7.75 -8.43 26.75
C THR A 398 8.96 -7.81 27.45
N SER A 399 9.71 -8.57 28.26
CA SER A 399 10.98 -8.10 28.80
C SER A 399 12.05 -7.92 27.72
N GLN A 400 12.10 -8.81 26.72
CA GLN A 400 13.10 -8.74 25.66
C GLN A 400 12.84 -7.56 24.70
N PHE A 401 11.57 -7.18 24.50
CA PHE A 401 11.22 -6.01 23.69
C PHE A 401 11.95 -4.73 24.15
N TYR A 402 12.05 -4.52 25.46
CA TYR A 402 12.74 -3.38 26.09
C TYR A 402 14.21 -3.65 26.45
N SER A 403 14.84 -4.70 25.91
CA SER A 403 16.25 -4.97 26.18
C SER A 403 17.17 -4.39 25.11
N LEU A 404 18.44 -4.15 25.45
CA LEU A 404 19.39 -3.41 24.62
C LEU A 404 19.78 -4.14 23.32
N ASN A 405 20.02 -5.44 23.40
CA ASN A 405 20.75 -6.19 22.35
C ASN A 405 19.82 -6.85 21.32
N TYR A 406 18.80 -6.14 20.85
CA TYR A 406 17.89 -6.64 19.80
C TYR A 406 17.75 -5.68 18.64
N SER A 407 17.57 -6.23 17.45
CA SER A 407 17.23 -5.46 16.25
C SER A 407 15.77 -4.99 16.27
N LEU A 408 15.46 -3.91 15.55
CA LEU A 408 14.07 -3.44 15.38
C LEU A 408 13.18 -4.53 14.76
N ARG A 409 13.72 -5.34 13.84
CA ARG A 409 13.01 -6.48 13.25
C ARG A 409 12.59 -7.51 14.32
N GLN A 410 13.51 -7.91 15.19
CA GLN A 410 13.18 -8.85 16.28
C GLN A 410 12.15 -8.26 17.25
N ARG A 411 12.20 -6.96 17.53
CA ARG A 411 11.18 -6.29 18.37
C ARG A 411 9.80 -6.34 17.72
N VAL A 412 9.71 -6.15 16.41
CA VAL A 412 8.45 -6.30 15.66
C VAL A 412 8.00 -7.76 15.63
N ASP A 413 8.92 -8.71 15.42
CA ASP A 413 8.63 -10.15 15.48
C ASP A 413 8.04 -10.55 16.85
N ILE A 414 8.55 -9.99 17.96
CA ILE A 414 8.01 -10.18 19.31
C ILE A 414 6.55 -9.72 19.38
N LEU A 415 6.26 -8.50 18.91
CA LEU A 415 4.91 -7.95 18.92
C LEU A 415 3.94 -8.79 18.09
N ASP A 416 4.37 -9.26 16.90
CA ASP A 416 3.57 -10.11 16.04
C ASP A 416 3.24 -11.46 16.68
N VAL A 417 4.22 -12.09 17.32
CA VAL A 417 4.00 -13.35 18.05
C VAL A 417 3.01 -13.17 19.21
N LEU A 418 3.12 -12.07 19.97
CA LEU A 418 2.19 -11.76 21.05
C LEU A 418 0.75 -11.59 20.54
N VAL A 419 0.56 -10.87 19.42
CA VAL A 419 -0.75 -10.67 18.80
C VAL A 419 -1.33 -11.98 18.29
N LEU A 420 -0.55 -12.76 17.53
CA LEU A 420 -1.01 -14.02 16.94
C LEU A 420 -1.38 -15.05 18.03
N ALA A 421 -0.60 -15.12 19.12
CA ALA A 421 -0.94 -15.98 20.24
C ALA A 421 -2.20 -15.51 20.99
N ALA A 422 -2.35 -14.20 21.22
CA ALA A 422 -3.57 -13.65 21.84
C ALA A 422 -4.82 -13.94 20.98
N GLN A 423 -4.68 -13.92 19.65
CA GLN A 423 -5.75 -14.31 18.73
C GLN A 423 -6.08 -15.79 18.87
N GLU A 424 -5.07 -16.66 18.85
CA GLU A 424 -5.31 -18.10 19.01
C GLU A 424 -5.96 -18.44 20.36
N LEU A 425 -5.64 -17.71 21.43
CA LEU A 425 -6.23 -17.89 22.76
C LEU A 425 -7.65 -17.30 22.88
N SER A 426 -8.01 -16.31 22.06
CA SER A 426 -9.32 -15.64 22.13
C SER A 426 -10.38 -16.28 21.26
N TYR A 427 -10.00 -16.91 20.15
CA TYR A 427 -10.95 -17.60 19.26
C TYR A 427 -11.15 -19.08 19.66
N PRO A 428 -12.40 -19.60 19.58
CA PRO A 428 -12.67 -21.00 19.83
C PRO A 428 -11.95 -21.90 18.81
N LYS A 429 -11.18 -22.88 19.28
CA LYS A 429 -10.50 -23.88 18.42
C LYS A 429 -11.55 -24.75 17.73
N SER A 430 -11.86 -24.49 16.46
CA SER A 430 -12.68 -25.41 15.66
C SER A 430 -11.84 -26.65 15.33
N HIS A 431 -12.07 -27.76 16.03
CA HIS A 431 -11.50 -29.05 15.66
C HIS A 431 -12.15 -29.57 14.38
N GLY A 432 -11.63 -29.16 13.23
CA GLY A 432 -11.99 -29.67 11.91
C GLY A 432 -10.81 -29.56 10.97
N LYS A 433 -10.34 -30.69 10.43
CA LYS A 433 -9.30 -30.72 9.39
C LYS A 433 -9.84 -30.06 8.12
N THR A 434 -9.63 -28.76 7.95
CA THR A 434 -9.81 -28.07 6.68
C THR A 434 -8.48 -27.49 6.20
N LYS A 435 -8.10 -27.90 4.98
CA LYS A 435 -6.93 -27.46 4.25
C LYS A 435 -6.90 -25.92 4.17
N HIS A 436 -5.72 -25.35 4.37
CA HIS A 436 -5.29 -23.97 4.06
C HIS A 436 -6.43 -22.99 3.74
N SER A 437 -7.06 -22.41 4.77
CA SER A 437 -7.71 -21.11 4.61
C SER A 437 -6.73 -20.05 5.10
N VAL A 438 -6.37 -19.14 4.20
CA VAL A 438 -5.68 -17.88 4.49
C VAL A 438 -6.27 -17.29 5.77
N VAL A 439 -5.47 -17.25 6.83
CA VAL A 439 -5.75 -16.48 8.04
C VAL A 439 -5.93 -15.04 7.57
N PRO A 440 -7.08 -14.38 7.79
CA PRO A 440 -7.20 -12.97 7.44
C PRO A 440 -6.17 -12.24 8.29
N LYS A 441 -5.18 -11.57 7.66
CA LYS A 441 -4.32 -10.61 8.34
C LYS A 441 -5.25 -9.62 9.07
N PRO A 442 -5.27 -9.58 10.41
CA PRO A 442 -6.00 -8.55 11.11
C PRO A 442 -5.13 -7.30 11.13
N GLY A 443 -5.11 -6.59 10.00
CA GLY A 443 -5.08 -5.15 10.11
C GLY A 443 -6.45 -4.73 10.66
N ILE A 444 -6.50 -3.73 11.53
CA ILE A 444 -7.73 -3.01 11.82
C ILE A 444 -8.10 -2.28 10.52
N GLN A 445 -8.66 -3.01 9.55
CA GLN A 445 -9.39 -2.46 8.42
C GLN A 445 -10.87 -2.61 8.77
N LEU A 446 -11.39 -1.57 9.44
CA LEU A 446 -12.82 -1.35 9.60
C LEU A 446 -13.48 -1.25 8.21
N LEU A 447 -14.03 -2.38 7.76
CA LEU A 447 -14.83 -2.56 6.53
C LEU A 447 -14.10 -2.23 5.20
N PRO A 448 -14.39 -2.96 4.11
CA PRO A 448 -13.86 -2.63 2.81
C PRO A 448 -14.39 -1.24 2.40
N GLY A 449 -13.44 -0.34 2.13
CA GLY A 449 -13.71 0.88 1.38
C GLY A 449 -14.47 0.56 0.10
N SER A 450 -15.23 1.52 -0.37
CA SER A 450 -15.90 1.48 -1.66
C SER A 450 -14.86 1.46 -2.78
N ASP A 451 -14.23 0.31 -3.02
CA ASP A 451 -13.53 0.03 -4.26
C ASP A 451 -14.58 -0.02 -5.36
N SER A 452 -14.55 1.00 -6.21
CA SER A 452 -15.38 1.12 -7.41
C SER A 452 -15.13 0.03 -8.48
N SER A 453 -14.46 -1.07 -8.14
CA SER A 453 -14.09 -2.16 -9.06
C SER A 453 -14.91 -3.45 -8.91
N LYS A 454 -15.95 -3.49 -8.04
CA LYS A 454 -16.82 -4.67 -7.84
C LYS A 454 -18.30 -4.44 -8.22
N ASP A 455 -18.59 -3.52 -9.14
CA ASP A 455 -19.97 -3.21 -9.57
C ASP A 455 -20.69 -4.40 -10.20
N TRP A 456 -19.99 -5.24 -10.97
CA TRP A 456 -20.62 -6.40 -11.60
C TRP A 456 -21.07 -7.46 -10.58
N ARG A 457 -20.37 -7.64 -9.46
CA ARG A 457 -20.75 -8.61 -8.41
C ARG A 457 -22.02 -8.18 -7.70
N ARG A 458 -22.18 -6.89 -7.41
CA ARG A 458 -23.41 -6.33 -6.82
C ARG A 458 -24.60 -6.48 -7.77
N ILE A 459 -24.41 -6.19 -9.05
CA ILE A 459 -25.45 -6.33 -10.08
C ILE A 459 -25.85 -7.80 -10.25
N VAL A 460 -24.90 -8.73 -10.18
CA VAL A 460 -25.16 -10.18 -10.23
C VAL A 460 -25.88 -10.65 -8.97
N ASP A 461 -25.47 -10.22 -7.78
CA ASP A 461 -26.11 -10.56 -6.51
C ASP A 461 -27.54 -10.01 -6.41
N GLU A 462 -27.80 -8.81 -6.93
CA GLU A 462 -29.16 -8.26 -7.05
C GLU A 462 -30.02 -9.02 -8.06
N ARG A 463 -29.44 -9.48 -9.18
CA ARG A 463 -30.12 -10.37 -10.13
C ARG A 463 -30.45 -11.72 -9.52
N ILE A 464 -29.55 -12.30 -8.73
CA ILE A 464 -29.77 -13.56 -8.04
C ILE A 464 -30.85 -13.38 -6.98
N LYS A 465 -30.81 -12.30 -6.18
CA LYS A 465 -31.84 -11.99 -5.17
C LYS A 465 -33.22 -11.76 -5.78
N SER A 466 -33.32 -11.03 -6.90
CA SER A 466 -34.60 -10.74 -7.56
C SER A 466 -35.23 -11.94 -8.27
N LYS A 467 -34.44 -12.97 -8.64
CA LYS A 467 -34.93 -14.18 -9.31
C LYS A 467 -35.08 -15.42 -8.43
N THR A 468 -34.72 -15.36 -7.15
CA THR A 468 -34.77 -16.53 -6.26
C THR A 468 -35.94 -16.43 -5.29
N ARG A 469 -37.00 -17.21 -5.51
CA ARG A 469 -38.10 -17.39 -4.56
C ARG A 469 -37.61 -18.21 -3.37
N ARG A 470 -37.53 -17.61 -2.18
CA ARG A 470 -37.10 -18.30 -0.96
C ARG A 470 -38.29 -18.93 -0.24
N ILE A 471 -38.29 -20.24 -0.13
CA ILE A 471 -39.16 -21.00 0.78
C ILE A 471 -38.40 -21.06 2.11
N ALA A 472 -38.94 -20.42 3.15
CA ALA A 472 -38.31 -20.38 4.46
C ALA A 472 -38.60 -21.69 5.22
N THR A 473 -37.71 -22.66 5.08
CA THR A 473 -37.50 -23.68 6.12
C THR A 473 -36.63 -23.01 7.18
N GLY A 474 -37.11 -22.93 8.41
CA GLY A 474 -36.41 -22.26 9.51
C GLY A 474 -34.95 -22.70 9.58
N GLN A 475 -34.03 -21.77 9.35
CA GLN A 475 -32.61 -22.01 9.59
C GLN A 475 -32.45 -22.29 11.08
N ALA A 476 -32.05 -23.50 11.43
CA ALA A 476 -31.31 -23.72 12.65
C ALA A 476 -30.14 -22.72 12.60
N GLN A 477 -30.11 -21.76 13.53
CA GLN A 477 -28.91 -20.98 13.76
C GLN A 477 -27.78 -21.99 13.93
N LEU A 478 -26.84 -22.00 12.99
CA LEU A 478 -25.51 -22.54 13.25
C LEU A 478 -24.98 -21.69 14.40
N GLU A 479 -25.16 -22.17 15.63
CA GLU A 479 -24.51 -21.62 16.80
C GLU A 479 -23.01 -21.60 16.48
N LEU A 480 -22.45 -20.40 16.40
CA LEU A 480 -21.01 -20.22 16.37
C LEU A 480 -20.44 -21.04 17.54
N PRO A 481 -19.33 -21.78 17.35
CA PRO A 481 -18.75 -22.55 18.44
C PRO A 481 -18.48 -21.60 19.61
N SER A 482 -19.30 -21.71 20.66
CA SER A 482 -19.16 -20.91 21.88
C SER A 482 -18.08 -21.60 22.71
N GLY A 483 -16.84 -21.11 22.59
CA GLY A 483 -15.73 -21.51 23.44
C GLY A 483 -15.40 -20.41 24.45
N PRO A 484 -14.90 -20.76 25.64
CA PRO A 484 -14.38 -19.78 26.58
C PRO A 484 -13.17 -19.06 25.95
N ASN A 485 -13.09 -17.75 26.15
CA ASN A 485 -11.92 -16.95 25.78
C ASN A 485 -10.76 -17.31 26.74
N GLU A 486 -9.84 -18.18 26.31
CA GLU A 486 -8.67 -18.61 27.11
C GLU A 486 -7.70 -17.43 27.37
N PHE A 487 -7.78 -16.36 26.56
CA PHE A 487 -7.00 -15.14 26.77
C PHE A 487 -7.43 -14.36 28.03
N ASN A 488 -8.63 -14.62 28.57
CA ASN A 488 -9.21 -13.83 29.65
C ASN A 488 -8.34 -13.76 30.91
N SER A 489 -7.81 -14.90 31.35
CA SER A 489 -6.99 -14.98 32.56
C SER A 489 -5.56 -14.44 32.37
N VAL A 490 -5.11 -14.25 31.11
CA VAL A 490 -3.72 -13.92 30.80
C VAL A 490 -3.54 -12.55 30.13
N ALA A 491 -4.61 -11.88 29.71
CA ALA A 491 -4.55 -10.62 28.96
C ALA A 491 -3.66 -9.55 29.60
N GLY A 492 -3.72 -9.41 30.93
CA GLY A 492 -2.91 -8.45 31.67
C GLY A 492 -1.39 -8.71 31.56
N HIS A 493 -0.97 -9.96 31.41
CA HIS A 493 0.46 -10.32 31.25
C HIS A 493 1.02 -9.98 29.86
N PHE A 494 0.15 -9.82 28.87
CA PHE A 494 0.54 -9.38 27.53
C PHE A 494 0.54 -7.85 27.45
N PHE A 495 -0.47 -7.21 28.06
CA PHE A 495 -0.74 -5.79 27.88
C PHE A 495 0.09 -4.87 28.79
N PHE A 496 0.07 -5.08 30.11
CA PHE A 496 0.67 -4.12 31.05
C PHE A 496 2.20 -4.00 30.94
N PRO A 497 2.98 -5.08 30.73
CA PRO A 497 4.41 -4.94 30.53
C PRO A 497 4.78 -4.11 29.29
N LEU A 498 3.95 -4.15 28.24
CA LEU A 498 4.15 -3.39 26.99
C LEU A 498 3.81 -1.90 27.11
N ILE A 499 2.98 -1.50 28.07
CA ILE A 499 2.56 -0.10 28.23
C ILE A 499 3.38 0.64 29.29
N GLN A 500 4.17 -0.07 30.10
CA GLN A 500 4.80 0.51 31.29
C GLN A 500 6.15 1.21 31.03
N HIS A 501 6.86 0.86 29.96
CA HIS A 501 8.26 1.26 29.77
C HIS A 501 8.53 1.96 28.44
N PHE A 502 7.48 2.45 27.76
CA PHE A 502 7.60 3.12 26.46
C PHE A 502 8.34 4.47 26.53
N ASP A 503 8.38 5.09 27.71
CA ASP A 503 8.96 6.40 27.98
C ASP A 503 10.44 6.35 28.40
N ARG A 504 11.02 5.15 28.52
CA ARG A 504 12.41 4.94 28.94
C ARG A 504 13.33 4.90 27.71
N PRO A 505 14.12 5.95 27.44
CA PRO A 505 15.07 5.90 26.35
C PRO A 505 16.19 4.92 26.70
N LEU A 506 16.48 4.01 25.78
CA LEU A 506 17.65 3.15 25.84
C LEU A 506 18.67 3.62 24.83
N THR A 507 19.96 3.38 25.11
CA THR A 507 21.02 3.64 24.15
C THR A 507 20.70 2.87 22.86
N THR A 508 20.51 3.56 21.74
CA THR A 508 20.11 3.02 20.41
C THR A 508 18.67 2.50 20.26
N PHE A 509 17.80 2.71 21.24
CA PHE A 509 16.37 2.40 21.11
C PHE A 509 15.53 3.46 21.82
N ASP A 510 14.92 4.34 21.04
CA ASP A 510 14.15 5.48 21.51
C ASP A 510 12.80 5.55 20.79
N LEU A 511 11.78 4.98 21.44
CA LEU A 511 10.42 4.93 20.93
C LEU A 511 9.78 6.31 20.78
N LEU A 512 10.14 7.28 21.63
CA LEU A 512 9.60 8.64 21.59
C LEU A 512 10.44 9.59 20.70
N GLY A 513 11.65 9.17 20.34
CA GLY A 513 12.53 9.82 19.40
C GLY A 513 12.42 9.20 18.00
N GLU A 514 13.50 8.60 17.51
CA GLU A 514 13.60 8.22 16.09
C GLU A 514 12.82 6.93 15.73
N ASP A 515 12.52 6.05 16.69
CA ASP A 515 11.94 4.72 16.43
C ASP A 515 10.40 4.72 16.30
N HIS A 516 9.85 5.73 15.63
CA HIS A 516 8.40 5.91 15.43
C HIS A 516 7.72 4.68 14.82
N PHE A 517 8.40 3.94 13.94
CA PHE A 517 7.85 2.71 13.34
C PHE A 517 7.50 1.68 14.42
N VAL A 518 8.46 1.41 15.32
CA VAL A 518 8.29 0.41 16.38
C VAL A 518 7.27 0.91 17.40
N LEU A 519 7.26 2.22 17.71
CA LEU A 519 6.20 2.81 18.52
C LEU A 519 4.83 2.61 17.89
N GLY A 520 4.67 2.89 16.59
CA GLY A 520 3.43 2.65 15.87
C GLY A 520 3.00 1.18 15.94
N ARG A 521 3.93 0.25 15.73
CA ARG A 521 3.67 -1.20 15.86
C ARG A 521 3.25 -1.60 17.27
N LEU A 522 3.87 -1.02 18.31
CA LEU A 522 3.50 -1.22 19.71
C LEU A 522 2.08 -0.71 19.97
N VAL A 523 1.75 0.50 19.53
CA VAL A 523 0.42 1.11 19.73
C VAL A 523 -0.67 0.26 19.05
N HIS A 524 -0.46 -0.15 17.79
CA HIS A 524 -1.39 -1.05 17.10
C HIS A 524 -1.51 -2.41 17.80
N THR A 525 -0.41 -2.93 18.36
CA THR A 525 -0.43 -4.16 19.15
C THR A 525 -1.28 -4.01 20.40
N LEU A 526 -1.14 -2.90 21.14
CA LEU A 526 -1.96 -2.59 22.32
C LEU A 526 -3.45 -2.47 21.95
N ALA A 527 -3.78 -1.84 20.82
CA ALA A 527 -5.15 -1.78 20.32
C ALA A 527 -5.73 -3.19 20.08
N VAL A 528 -4.99 -4.06 19.39
CA VAL A 528 -5.43 -5.43 19.11
C VAL A 528 -5.57 -6.24 20.40
N LEU A 529 -4.60 -6.17 21.33
CA LEU A 529 -4.70 -6.86 22.62
C LEU A 529 -5.90 -6.39 23.44
N MET A 530 -6.21 -5.09 23.42
CA MET A 530 -7.41 -4.53 24.05
C MET A 530 -8.68 -5.10 23.43
N TYR A 531 -8.74 -5.18 22.09
CA TYR A 531 -9.86 -5.76 21.37
C TYR A 531 -10.06 -7.26 21.64
N LEU A 532 -8.98 -8.03 21.80
CA LEU A 532 -9.07 -9.46 22.11
C LEU A 532 -9.39 -9.72 23.59
N ALA A 533 -9.21 -8.71 24.44
CA ALA A 533 -9.56 -8.72 25.86
C ALA A 533 -11.02 -8.34 26.17
N VAL A 534 -11.92 -8.39 25.17
CA VAL A 534 -13.37 -8.24 25.38
C VAL A 534 -13.86 -9.27 26.41
N ASN A 535 -14.72 -8.82 27.34
CA ASN A 535 -15.29 -9.62 28.44
C ASN A 535 -14.27 -10.16 29.45
N THR A 536 -13.08 -9.56 29.53
CA THR A 536 -12.08 -9.93 30.53
C THR A 536 -12.21 -9.10 31.81
N VAL A 537 -11.78 -9.67 32.95
CA VAL A 537 -11.84 -8.95 34.23
C VAL A 537 -10.90 -7.74 34.24
N ALA A 538 -9.79 -7.82 33.50
CA ALA A 538 -8.81 -6.75 33.39
C ALA A 538 -9.22 -5.62 32.41
N VAL A 539 -10.28 -5.80 31.62
CA VAL A 539 -10.61 -4.90 30.50
C VAL A 539 -10.79 -3.44 30.91
N THR A 540 -11.38 -3.18 32.08
CA THR A 540 -11.58 -1.79 32.56
C THR A 540 -10.26 -1.14 32.95
N ALA A 541 -9.38 -1.86 33.64
CA ALA A 541 -8.05 -1.36 34.01
C ALA A 541 -7.16 -1.19 32.77
N MET A 542 -7.24 -2.11 31.80
CA MET A 542 -6.55 -1.99 30.51
C MET A 542 -7.04 -0.77 29.73
N GLY A 543 -8.35 -0.52 29.70
CA GLY A 543 -8.94 0.66 29.05
C GLY A 543 -8.44 1.98 29.64
N LYS A 544 -8.39 2.10 30.97
CA LYS A 544 -7.84 3.29 31.65
C LYS A 544 -6.38 3.54 31.29
N ALA A 545 -5.54 2.52 31.45
CA ALA A 545 -4.12 2.63 31.12
C ALA A 545 -3.91 2.95 29.62
N LEU A 546 -4.73 2.38 28.72
CA LEU A 546 -4.67 2.66 27.30
C LEU A 546 -5.05 4.12 26.99
N LEU A 547 -6.05 4.67 27.69
CA LEU A 547 -6.48 6.03 27.45
C LEU A 547 -5.44 7.04 27.94
N GLU A 548 -4.83 6.81 29.11
CA GLU A 548 -3.69 7.61 29.60
C GLU A 548 -2.54 7.59 28.60
N PHE A 549 -2.19 6.40 28.09
CA PHE A 549 -1.17 6.24 27.05
C PHE A 549 -1.53 7.00 25.78
N VAL A 550 -2.77 6.89 25.29
CA VAL A 550 -3.23 7.66 24.13
C VAL A 550 -3.13 9.15 24.37
N TRP A 551 -3.51 9.61 25.57
CA TRP A 551 -3.49 11.02 25.92
C TRP A 551 -2.08 11.62 25.86
N THR A 552 -1.06 10.86 26.28
CA THR A 552 0.35 11.32 26.20
C THR A 552 0.87 11.48 24.77
N LEU A 553 0.39 10.65 23.82
CA LEU A 553 0.92 10.61 22.44
C LEU A 553 0.00 11.24 21.39
N ARG A 554 -1.16 11.78 21.77
CA ARG A 554 -2.23 12.22 20.83
C ARG A 554 -1.83 13.21 19.73
N PHE A 555 -0.75 13.98 19.92
CA PHE A 555 -0.24 14.96 18.95
C PHE A 555 1.05 14.54 18.25
N HIS A 556 1.28 13.23 18.12
CA HIS A 556 2.45 12.69 17.45
C HIS A 556 2.55 13.17 15.99
N THR A 557 3.77 13.40 15.50
CA THR A 557 3.99 13.92 14.13
C THR A 557 3.75 12.84 13.06
N ASP A 558 4.17 11.61 13.34
CA ASP A 558 3.99 10.47 12.45
C ASP A 558 2.53 9.99 12.36
N CYS A 559 2.02 9.85 11.14
CA CYS A 559 0.65 9.42 10.88
C CYS A 559 0.38 7.95 11.25
N TYR A 560 1.36 7.05 11.12
CA TYR A 560 1.18 5.64 11.45
C TYR A 560 0.96 5.43 12.95
N VAL A 561 1.68 6.19 13.78
CA VAL A 561 1.45 6.26 15.24
C VAL A 561 0.05 6.80 15.54
N ARG A 562 -0.34 7.93 14.92
CA ARG A 562 -1.68 8.53 15.12
C ARG A 562 -2.82 7.59 14.73
N GLN A 563 -2.70 6.86 13.61
CA GLN A 563 -3.65 5.80 13.22
C GLN A 563 -3.75 4.70 14.29
N GLY A 564 -2.62 4.32 14.89
CA GLY A 564 -2.59 3.38 16.01
C GLY A 564 -3.35 3.89 17.23
N LEU A 565 -3.12 5.16 17.63
CA LEU A 565 -3.78 5.77 18.78
C LEU A 565 -5.30 5.85 18.58
N LEU A 566 -5.75 6.22 17.38
CA LEU A 566 -7.17 6.21 17.04
C LEU A 566 -7.76 4.79 17.08
N SER A 567 -6.99 3.79 16.65
CA SER A 567 -7.37 2.37 16.73
C SER A 567 -7.45 1.87 18.18
N CYS A 568 -6.62 2.38 19.08
CA CYS A 568 -6.72 2.12 20.52
C CYS A 568 -8.06 2.62 21.08
N ILE A 569 -8.49 3.83 20.70
CA ILE A 569 -9.80 4.36 21.08
C ILE A 569 -10.92 3.46 20.54
N SER A 570 -10.88 3.07 19.26
CA SER A 570 -11.87 2.15 18.68
C SER A 570 -11.96 0.85 19.48
N SER A 571 -10.80 0.27 19.79
CA SER A 571 -10.69 -1.01 20.51
C SER A 571 -11.21 -0.89 21.94
N MET A 572 -10.93 0.21 22.64
CA MET A 572 -11.46 0.48 23.97
C MET A 572 -13.00 0.61 23.94
N LEU A 573 -13.54 1.43 23.03
CA LEU A 573 -14.99 1.66 22.91
C LEU A 573 -15.77 0.39 22.56
N LEU A 574 -15.15 -0.55 21.85
CA LEU A 574 -15.77 -1.83 21.48
C LEU A 574 -15.64 -2.91 22.58
N SER A 575 -14.67 -2.79 23.48
CA SER A 575 -14.30 -3.88 24.40
C SER A 575 -14.68 -3.62 25.85
N VAL A 576 -14.66 -2.36 26.30
CA VAL A 576 -15.07 -2.00 27.66
C VAL A 576 -16.60 -1.86 27.69
N PRO A 577 -17.30 -2.47 28.66
CA PRO A 577 -18.73 -2.27 28.84
C PRO A 577 -19.10 -0.78 28.99
N ALA A 578 -20.21 -0.37 28.37
CA ALA A 578 -20.62 1.03 28.30
C ALA A 578 -20.88 1.63 29.69
N GLU A 579 -21.38 0.81 30.62
CA GLU A 579 -21.65 1.20 32.00
C GLU A 579 -20.34 1.59 32.71
N ARG A 580 -19.29 0.77 32.55
CA ARG A 580 -17.97 1.03 33.14
C ARG A 580 -17.28 2.22 32.50
N LEU A 581 -17.43 2.41 31.18
CA LEU A 581 -16.89 3.58 30.49
C LEU A 581 -17.47 4.89 31.05
N LEU A 582 -18.79 4.93 31.31
CA LEU A 582 -19.43 6.14 31.82
C LEU A 582 -19.23 6.34 33.32
N GLU A 583 -19.21 5.28 34.13
CA GLU A 583 -18.98 5.43 35.57
C GLU A 583 -17.55 5.90 35.87
N ASP A 584 -16.57 5.34 35.16
CA ASP A 584 -15.17 5.47 35.56
C ASP A 584 -14.33 6.42 34.68
N MET A 585 -14.78 6.78 33.47
CA MET A 585 -13.96 7.47 32.45
C MET A 585 -14.71 8.58 31.69
N THR A 586 -15.77 9.16 32.27
CA THR A 586 -16.63 10.13 31.56
C THR A 586 -15.89 11.41 31.16
N GLU A 587 -15.06 11.97 32.02
CA GLU A 587 -14.35 13.24 31.73
C GLU A 587 -13.37 13.05 30.57
N GLU A 588 -12.58 11.99 30.62
CA GLU A 588 -11.60 11.64 29.60
C GLU A 588 -12.27 11.29 28.26
N LEU A 589 -13.47 10.69 28.28
CA LEU A 589 -14.26 10.45 27.07
C LEU A 589 -14.76 11.76 26.44
N LEU A 590 -15.21 12.74 27.22
CA LEU A 590 -15.62 14.04 26.69
C LEU A 590 -14.44 14.79 26.06
N GLU A 591 -13.27 14.76 26.71
CA GLU A 591 -12.04 15.32 26.16
C GLU A 591 -11.63 14.59 24.87
N THR A 592 -11.72 13.26 24.85
CA THR A 592 -11.47 12.43 23.67
C THR A 592 -12.44 12.80 22.54
N GLN A 593 -13.72 13.02 22.82
CA GLN A 593 -14.70 13.43 21.82
C GLN A 593 -14.33 14.77 21.16
N SER A 594 -13.90 15.75 21.96
CA SER A 594 -13.43 17.04 21.45
C SER A 594 -12.20 16.87 20.55
N TRP A 595 -11.22 16.09 21.00
CA TRP A 595 -10.01 15.81 20.23
C TRP A 595 -10.31 15.09 18.91
N LEU A 596 -11.19 14.10 18.91
CA LEU A 596 -11.62 13.41 17.68
C LEU A 596 -12.28 14.35 16.68
N GLY A 597 -13.07 15.33 17.15
CA GLY A 597 -13.63 16.38 16.31
C GLY A 597 -12.54 17.21 15.60
N ASP A 598 -11.52 17.64 16.35
CA ASP A 598 -10.37 18.34 15.78
C ASP A 598 -9.61 17.48 14.74
N VAL A 599 -9.43 16.18 15.00
CA VAL A 599 -8.76 15.26 14.07
C VAL A 599 -9.55 15.12 12.76
N VAL A 600 -10.88 14.98 12.83
CA VAL A 600 -11.72 14.89 11.63
C VAL A 600 -11.59 16.12 10.73
N GLU A 601 -11.45 17.31 11.32
CA GLU A 601 -11.36 18.56 10.56
C GLU A 601 -9.95 18.89 10.05
N LYS A 602 -8.92 18.65 10.88
CA LYS A 602 -7.59 19.26 10.69
C LYS A 602 -6.48 18.26 10.36
N ASP A 603 -6.68 16.95 10.56
CA ASP A 603 -5.61 15.99 10.34
C ASP A 603 -5.24 15.91 8.85
N PRO A 604 -3.95 15.94 8.46
CA PRO A 604 -3.55 15.79 7.07
C PRO A 604 -3.85 14.40 6.50
N ASP A 605 -3.80 13.36 7.32
CA ASP A 605 -3.97 11.98 6.87
C ASP A 605 -5.45 11.59 6.75
N GLY A 606 -5.82 11.07 5.59
CA GLY A 606 -7.20 10.68 5.30
C GLY A 606 -7.69 9.50 6.14
N ASP A 607 -6.80 8.57 6.47
CA ASP A 607 -7.10 7.42 7.33
C ASP A 607 -7.35 7.85 8.77
N CYS A 608 -6.53 8.74 9.33
CA CYS A 608 -6.77 9.35 10.63
C CYS A 608 -8.16 10.02 10.70
N ARG A 609 -8.52 10.84 9.69
CA ARG A 609 -9.85 11.49 9.65
C ARG A 609 -10.98 10.45 9.62
N ARG A 610 -10.83 9.36 8.86
CA ARG A 610 -11.82 8.28 8.79
C ARG A 610 -11.96 7.55 10.13
N LEU A 611 -10.85 7.15 10.75
CA LEU A 611 -10.85 6.47 12.05
C LEU A 611 -11.46 7.35 13.15
N ALA A 612 -11.14 8.64 13.16
CA ALA A 612 -11.71 9.58 14.12
C ALA A 612 -13.22 9.73 13.96
N LEU A 613 -13.71 9.82 12.71
CA LEU A 613 -15.15 9.83 12.43
C LEU A 613 -15.83 8.53 12.88
N GLN A 614 -15.22 7.38 12.63
CA GLN A 614 -15.72 6.09 13.09
C GLN A 614 -15.83 6.04 14.63
N ASN A 615 -14.83 6.54 15.34
CA ASN A 615 -14.87 6.63 16.80
C ASN A 615 -15.98 7.53 17.32
N LEU A 616 -16.19 8.70 16.71
CA LEU A 616 -17.32 9.58 17.06
C LEU A 616 -18.67 8.87 16.88
N LEU A 617 -18.84 8.11 15.80
CA LEU A 617 -20.05 7.32 15.56
C LEU A 617 -20.21 6.18 16.58
N LEU A 618 -19.12 5.53 16.99
CA LEU A 618 -19.15 4.52 18.06
C LEU A 618 -19.60 5.13 19.39
N MET A 619 -19.06 6.30 19.76
CA MET A 619 -19.46 7.02 20.97
C MET A 619 -20.94 7.43 20.93
N GLU A 620 -21.44 7.90 19.80
CA GLU A 620 -22.85 8.25 19.63
C GLU A 620 -23.76 7.01 19.78
N ASN A 621 -23.35 5.88 19.22
CA ASN A 621 -24.08 4.61 19.34
C ASN A 621 -24.12 4.09 20.78
N LEU A 622 -23.02 4.24 21.53
CA LEU A 622 -22.99 3.88 22.96
C LEU A 622 -24.00 4.72 23.76
N LYS A 623 -24.04 6.03 23.51
CA LYS A 623 -25.02 6.93 24.14
C LYS A 623 -26.46 6.53 23.84
N LYS A 624 -26.76 6.17 22.59
CA LYS A 624 -28.11 5.71 22.18
C LYS A 624 -28.51 4.40 22.85
N LYS A 625 -27.59 3.42 22.94
CA LYS A 625 -27.85 2.13 23.61
C LYS A 625 -28.28 2.34 25.07
N LEU A 626 -27.59 3.22 25.79
CA LEU A 626 -27.89 3.52 27.19
C LEU A 626 -29.24 4.24 27.39
N GLN A 627 -29.62 5.12 26.45
CA GLN A 627 -30.95 5.76 26.47
C GLN A 627 -32.09 4.80 26.14
N SER A 628 -31.80 3.67 25.48
CA SER A 628 -32.80 2.68 25.05
C SER A 628 -33.05 1.54 26.05
N VAL A 629 -32.27 1.45 27.14
CA VAL A 629 -32.53 0.49 28.22
C VAL A 629 -33.69 1.03 29.07
N PRO A 630 -34.86 0.38 29.11
CA PRO A 630 -35.95 0.80 29.98
C PRO A 630 -35.52 0.64 31.44
N SER A 631 -35.91 1.63 32.26
CA SER A 631 -35.66 1.72 33.71
C SER A 631 -36.18 0.54 34.49
#